data_AF-A0A514XDG6-F1
#
_entry.id   AF-A0A514XDG6-F1
#
_cell.length_a   1.000
_cell.length_b   1.000
_cell.length_c   1.000
_cell.angle_alpha   90.00
_cell.angle_beta   90.00
_cell.angle_gamma   90.00
#
_symmetry.space_group_name_H-M   'P 1'
#
loop_
_entity.id
_entity.type
_entity.pdbx_description
1 polymer ?
#
loop_
_entity_poly.entity_id
_entity_poly.type
_entity_poly.pdbx_seq_one_letter_code
_entity_poly.pdbx_strand_id
1 'polypeptide(L)'
;MTEADIKSIALFFYFALLDDRRAIEASTQALALCRDKKHRNPELSTSVALVAATKITWDKFKVRVTRGRPNTTVESGWLVPEGVDLGPWREFQKTASEDELLTVIWSKILKIEDNDISEGLGITQGTIRYRLGRALRKLGTMTQGVGKLKHGTAGR
;
A
#
# COMPACT_ATOMS: atom_id res chain seq x y z
N MET A 1 16.67 -11.71 -6.40
CA MET A 1 15.48 -11.19 -5.72
C MET A 1 15.25 -12.08 -4.51
N THR A 2 15.10 -11.48 -3.33
CA THR A 2 15.13 -12.12 -2.02
C THR A 2 13.72 -12.42 -1.50
N GLU A 3 13.62 -13.17 -0.41
CA GLU A 3 12.36 -13.37 0.31
C GLU A 3 11.77 -12.05 0.83
N ALA A 4 12.62 -11.11 1.25
CA ALA A 4 12.19 -9.79 1.70
C ALA A 4 11.50 -9.00 0.56
N ASP A 5 11.98 -9.12 -0.68
CA ASP A 5 11.36 -8.47 -1.84
C ASP A 5 9.98 -9.05 -2.15
N ILE A 6 9.85 -10.38 -2.04
CA ILE A 6 8.58 -11.09 -2.22
C ILE A 6 7.57 -10.60 -1.17
N LYS A 7 8.01 -10.56 0.09
CA LYS A 7 7.20 -10.08 1.22
C LYS A 7 6.77 -8.62 1.00
N SER A 8 7.65 -7.75 0.51
CA SER A 8 7.32 -6.35 0.22
C SER A 8 6.24 -6.22 -0.87
N ILE A 9 6.31 -7.03 -1.94
CA ILE A 9 5.27 -7.07 -2.97
C ILE A 9 3.94 -7.60 -2.41
N ALA A 10 3.98 -8.63 -1.55
CA ALA A 10 2.80 -9.16 -0.87
C ALA A 10 2.14 -8.11 0.04
N LEU A 11 2.94 -7.45 0.89
CA LEU A 11 2.48 -6.39 1.78
C LEU A 11 1.89 -5.21 1.00
N PHE A 12 2.49 -4.84 -0.13
CA PHE A 12 1.96 -3.78 -0.98
C PHE A 12 0.50 -4.05 -1.36
N PHE A 13 0.22 -5.21 -1.95
CA PHE A 13 -1.13 -5.52 -2.41
C PHE A 13 -2.09 -5.87 -1.28
N TYR A 14 -1.61 -6.45 -0.18
CA TYR A 14 -2.41 -6.67 1.03
C TYR A 14 -3.03 -5.35 1.51
N PHE A 15 -2.22 -4.29 1.66
CA PHE A 15 -2.71 -2.99 2.12
C PHE A 15 -3.40 -2.17 1.03
N ALA A 16 -3.05 -2.36 -0.24
CA ALA A 16 -3.65 -1.63 -1.34
C ALA A 16 -5.03 -2.16 -1.75
N LEU A 17 -5.30 -3.47 -1.59
CA LEU A 17 -6.53 -4.11 -2.07
C LEU A 17 -7.51 -4.52 -0.97
N LEU A 18 -7.02 -4.85 0.24
CA LEU A 18 -7.81 -5.39 1.36
C LEU A 18 -8.66 -6.62 0.97
N ASP A 19 -8.12 -7.45 0.09
CA ASP A 19 -8.75 -8.66 -0.46
C ASP A 19 -7.61 -9.68 -0.69
N ASP A 20 -7.59 -10.77 0.08
CA ASP A 20 -6.45 -11.69 0.10
C ASP A 20 -6.26 -12.38 -1.25
N ARG A 21 -7.36 -12.82 -1.89
CA ARG A 21 -7.31 -13.51 -3.18
C ARG A 21 -6.73 -12.60 -4.26
N ARG A 22 -7.25 -11.37 -4.35
CA ARG A 22 -6.75 -10.39 -5.33
C ARG A 22 -5.33 -9.95 -5.01
N ALA A 23 -4.98 -9.85 -3.72
CA ALA A 23 -3.62 -9.55 -3.32
C ALA A 23 -2.64 -10.62 -3.79
N ILE A 24 -2.95 -11.91 -3.61
CA ILE A 24 -2.11 -13.02 -4.09
C ILE A 24 -1.95 -12.98 -5.62
N GLU A 25 -3.04 -12.78 -6.36
CA GLU A 25 -3.01 -12.70 -7.82
C GLU A 25 -2.15 -11.53 -8.31
N ALA A 26 -2.36 -10.33 -7.75
CA ALA A 26 -1.62 -9.13 -8.09
C ALA A 26 -0.15 -9.24 -7.69
N SER A 27 0.15 -9.77 -6.51
CA SER A 27 1.52 -10.02 -6.07
C SER A 27 2.26 -10.95 -7.01
N THR A 28 1.62 -12.03 -7.47
CA THR A 28 2.22 -12.97 -8.42
C THR A 28 2.56 -12.30 -9.76
N GLN A 29 1.66 -11.47 -10.28
CA GLN A 29 1.91 -10.73 -11.53
C GLN A 29 3.00 -9.66 -11.37
N ALA A 30 2.98 -8.91 -10.28
CA ALA A 30 4.00 -7.91 -9.98
C ALA A 30 5.37 -8.55 -9.77
N LEU A 31 5.42 -9.74 -9.17
CA LEU A 31 6.64 -10.51 -8.98
C LEU A 31 7.31 -10.86 -10.31
N ALA A 32 6.52 -11.37 -11.26
CA ALA A 32 7.00 -11.70 -12.60
C ALA A 32 7.52 -10.46 -13.32
N LEU A 33 6.78 -9.33 -13.24
CA LEU A 33 7.19 -8.06 -13.85
C LEU A 33 8.47 -7.49 -13.20
N CYS A 34 8.61 -7.57 -11.89
CA CYS A 34 9.79 -7.11 -11.17
C CYS A 34 11.04 -7.92 -11.60
N ARG A 35 10.90 -9.25 -11.69
CA ARG A 35 11.96 -10.14 -12.17
C ARG A 35 12.35 -9.84 -13.62
N ASP A 36 11.38 -9.68 -14.51
CA ASP A 36 11.63 -9.34 -15.92
C ASP A 36 12.35 -7.99 -16.06
N LYS A 37 11.94 -6.96 -15.30
CA LYS A 37 12.64 -5.66 -15.27
C LYS A 37 14.09 -5.79 -14.82
N LYS A 38 14.35 -6.54 -13.74
CA LYS A 38 15.71 -6.78 -13.24
C LYS A 38 16.54 -7.63 -14.20
N HIS A 39 15.92 -8.56 -14.92
CA HIS A 39 16.62 -9.35 -15.92
C HIS A 39 17.06 -8.49 -17.11
N ARG A 40 16.19 -7.59 -17.58
CA ARG A 40 16.49 -6.67 -18.70
C ARG A 40 17.45 -5.54 -18.32
N ASN A 41 17.44 -5.11 -17.06
CA ASN A 41 18.36 -4.11 -16.54
C ASN A 41 18.88 -4.55 -15.15
N PRO A 42 19.99 -5.31 -15.12
CA PRO A 42 20.58 -5.82 -13.87
C PRO A 42 20.99 -4.71 -12.88
N GLU A 43 21.45 -3.58 -13.40
CA GLU A 43 21.93 -2.41 -12.63
C GLU A 43 20.79 -1.61 -11.97
N LEU A 44 19.56 -1.77 -12.45
CA LEU A 44 18.39 -1.10 -11.86
C LEU A 44 18.22 -1.49 -10.40
N SER A 45 18.06 -0.54 -9.48
CA SER A 45 17.79 -0.87 -8.07
C SER A 45 16.56 -1.79 -7.92
N THR A 46 16.63 -2.76 -6.99
CA THR A 46 15.51 -3.67 -6.72
C THR A 46 14.28 -2.90 -6.25
N SER A 47 14.46 -1.87 -5.43
CA SER A 47 13.38 -0.99 -4.96
C SER A 47 12.69 -0.28 -6.12
N VAL A 48 13.47 0.25 -7.06
CA VAL A 48 12.96 0.94 -8.26
C VAL A 48 12.14 -0.02 -9.12
N ALA A 49 12.66 -1.23 -9.35
CA ALA A 49 11.95 -2.28 -10.08
C ALA A 49 10.64 -2.68 -9.39
N LEU A 50 10.64 -2.78 -8.05
CA LEU A 50 9.48 -3.11 -7.23
C LEU A 50 8.42 -2.01 -7.32
N VAL A 51 8.78 -0.74 -7.15
CA VAL A 51 7.86 0.41 -7.27
C VAL A 51 7.21 0.41 -8.65
N ALA A 52 8.01 0.28 -9.71
CA ALA A 52 7.49 0.26 -11.08
C ALA A 52 6.55 -0.94 -11.31
N ALA A 53 6.94 -2.15 -10.90
CA ALA A 53 6.14 -3.36 -11.10
C ALA A 53 4.82 -3.33 -10.30
N THR A 54 4.87 -2.86 -9.05
CA THR A 54 3.69 -2.73 -8.19
C THR A 54 2.72 -1.67 -8.72
N LYS A 55 3.21 -0.52 -9.21
CA LYS A 55 2.37 0.51 -9.85
C LYS A 55 1.70 0.00 -11.13
N ILE A 56 2.47 -0.61 -12.04
CA ILE A 56 1.94 -1.15 -13.30
C ILE A 56 0.86 -2.20 -13.04
N THR A 57 1.08 -3.06 -12.05
CA THR A 57 0.11 -4.11 -11.70
C THR A 57 -1.11 -3.51 -11.00
N TRP A 58 -0.92 -2.56 -10.08
CA TRP A 58 -2.01 -1.82 -9.46
C TRP A 58 -2.94 -1.20 -10.51
N ASP A 59 -2.40 -0.56 -11.54
CA ASP A 59 -3.21 0.08 -12.59
C ASP A 59 -4.13 -0.89 -13.33
N LYS A 60 -3.78 -2.18 -13.39
CA LYS A 60 -4.63 -3.23 -13.97
C LYS A 60 -5.70 -3.72 -12.98
N PHE A 61 -5.37 -3.80 -11.70
CA PHE A 61 -6.25 -4.34 -10.67
C PHE A 61 -7.23 -3.30 -10.09
N LYS A 62 -6.85 -2.01 -10.09
CA LYS A 62 -7.63 -0.94 -9.47
C LYS A 62 -9.03 -0.78 -10.04
N VAL A 63 -9.21 -0.97 -11.36
CA VAL A 63 -10.51 -0.84 -12.05
C VAL A 63 -11.56 -1.80 -11.45
N ARG A 64 -11.12 -2.92 -10.88
CA ARG A 64 -11.99 -3.91 -10.23
C ARG A 64 -12.27 -3.60 -8.75
N VAL A 65 -11.56 -2.63 -8.16
CA VAL A 65 -11.65 -2.21 -6.75
C VAL A 65 -12.50 -0.93 -6.61
N THR A 66 -12.47 -0.03 -7.60
CA THR A 66 -13.12 1.30 -7.54
C THR A 66 -14.65 1.29 -7.56
N ARG A 67 -15.34 0.15 -7.48
CA ARG A 67 -16.80 0.10 -7.33
C ARG A 67 -17.23 0.20 -5.85
N GLY A 68 -16.80 1.26 -5.17
CA GLY A 68 -17.43 1.85 -3.98
C GLY A 68 -17.68 0.96 -2.76
N ARG A 69 -17.22 -0.29 -2.76
CA ARG A 69 -17.39 -1.22 -1.65
C ARG A 69 -16.02 -1.79 -1.32
N PRO A 70 -15.50 -1.55 -0.10
CA PRO A 70 -14.41 -2.36 0.41
C PRO A 70 -14.85 -3.81 0.23
N ASN A 71 -14.05 -4.62 -0.47
CA ASN A 71 -14.30 -6.05 -0.62
C ASN A 71 -13.91 -6.74 0.70
N THR A 72 -14.48 -6.27 1.81
CA THR A 72 -14.32 -6.83 3.16
C THR A 72 -15.46 -7.80 3.47
N THR A 73 -16.06 -8.39 2.43
CA THR A 73 -17.00 -9.49 2.63
C THR A 73 -16.27 -10.61 3.38
N VAL A 74 -16.99 -11.38 4.18
CA VAL A 74 -16.42 -12.54 4.92
C VAL A 74 -15.69 -13.51 3.97
N GLU A 75 -16.05 -13.50 2.68
CA GLU A 75 -15.45 -14.28 1.60
C GLU A 75 -14.11 -13.75 1.08
N SER A 76 -13.70 -12.52 1.42
CA SER A 76 -12.44 -11.93 0.94
C SER A 76 -11.20 -12.56 1.56
N GLY A 77 -11.38 -13.34 2.64
CA GLY A 77 -10.31 -14.05 3.32
C GLY A 77 -9.30 -13.15 4.03
N TRP A 78 -9.56 -11.83 4.11
CA TRP A 78 -8.61 -10.88 4.67
C TRP A 78 -8.49 -11.04 6.18
N LEU A 79 -7.43 -11.74 6.62
CA LEU A 79 -7.19 -12.08 8.02
C LEU A 79 -6.49 -10.92 8.76
N VAL A 80 -7.23 -10.21 9.60
CA VAL A 80 -6.69 -9.17 10.48
C VAL A 80 -6.39 -9.80 11.85
N PRO A 81 -5.17 -9.65 12.40
CA PRO A 81 -4.87 -10.14 13.74
C PRO A 81 -5.81 -9.53 14.79
N GLU A 82 -6.17 -10.32 15.80
CA GLU A 82 -7.01 -9.84 16.90
C GLU A 82 -6.38 -8.62 17.59
N GLY A 83 -7.21 -7.63 17.91
CA GLY A 83 -6.78 -6.39 18.57
C GLY A 83 -6.19 -5.32 17.64
N VAL A 84 -6.06 -5.58 16.34
CA VAL A 84 -5.63 -4.57 15.36
C VAL A 84 -6.85 -3.86 14.75
N ASP A 85 -7.01 -2.58 15.08
CA ASP A 85 -8.03 -1.74 14.46
C ASP A 85 -7.53 -1.19 13.11
N LEU A 86 -8.06 -1.76 12.02
CA LEU A 86 -7.83 -1.27 10.67
C LEU A 86 -8.91 -0.30 10.18
N GLY A 87 -9.83 0.14 11.06
CA GLY A 87 -10.85 1.14 10.78
C GLY A 87 -10.29 2.42 10.16
N PRO A 88 -9.27 3.06 10.77
CA PRO A 88 -8.63 4.23 10.19
C PRO A 88 -7.99 3.97 8.82
N TRP A 89 -7.38 2.80 8.60
CA TRP A 89 -6.80 2.45 7.30
C TRP A 89 -7.87 2.25 6.22
N ARG A 90 -8.96 1.56 6.55
CA ARG A 90 -10.12 1.39 5.65
C ARG A 90 -10.71 2.73 5.25
N GLU A 91 -10.88 3.63 6.22
CA GLU A 91 -11.43 4.96 5.96
C GLU A 91 -10.48 5.84 5.15
N PHE A 92 -9.18 5.74 5.42
CA PHE A 92 -8.15 6.37 4.61
C PHE A 92 -8.19 5.89 3.16
N GLN A 93 -8.27 4.58 2.92
CA GLN A 93 -8.31 4.03 1.57
C GLN A 93 -9.52 4.53 0.75
N LYS A 94 -10.68 4.78 1.40
CA LYS A 94 -11.87 5.32 0.73
C LYS A 94 -11.72 6.79 0.30
N THR A 95 -10.94 7.57 1.04
CA THR A 95 -10.92 9.04 0.93
C THR A 95 -9.59 9.60 0.40
N ALA A 96 -8.54 8.80 0.43
CA ALA A 96 -7.25 9.11 -0.17
C ALA A 96 -7.34 9.02 -1.71
N SER A 97 -6.57 9.86 -2.39
CA SER A 97 -6.30 9.59 -3.80
C SER A 97 -5.44 8.33 -3.94
N GLU A 98 -5.46 7.71 -5.12
CA GLU A 98 -4.56 6.59 -5.43
C GLU A 98 -3.11 6.94 -5.11
N ASP A 99 -2.65 8.09 -5.61
CA ASP A 99 -1.28 8.55 -5.40
C ASP A 99 -0.93 8.73 -3.92
N GLU A 100 -1.87 9.22 -3.10
CA GLU A 100 -1.69 9.34 -1.65
C GLU A 100 -1.57 7.96 -0.99
N LEU A 101 -2.47 7.03 -1.33
CA LEU A 101 -2.47 5.66 -0.80
C LEU A 101 -1.17 4.92 -1.12
N LEU A 102 -0.80 4.86 -2.41
CA LEU A 102 0.36 4.09 -2.85
C LEU A 102 1.66 4.68 -2.26
N THR A 103 1.76 6.01 -2.20
CA THR A 103 2.93 6.68 -1.60
C THR A 103 3.09 6.34 -0.12
N VAL A 104 2.00 6.25 0.66
CA VAL A 104 2.07 5.82 2.06
C VAL A 104 2.55 4.38 2.17
N ILE A 105 2.04 3.48 1.31
CA ILE A 105 2.44 2.08 1.35
C ILE A 105 3.94 1.94 1.05
N TRP A 106 4.44 2.51 -0.05
CA TRP A 106 5.87 2.44 -0.38
C TRP A 106 6.76 3.08 0.70
N SER A 107 6.42 4.29 1.16
CA SER A 107 7.29 5.04 2.09
C SER A 107 7.21 4.55 3.53
N LYS A 108 6.02 4.23 4.05
CA LYS A 108 5.81 3.96 5.49
C LYS A 108 5.66 2.48 5.82
N ILE A 109 5.12 1.68 4.92
CA ILE A 109 4.96 0.25 5.15
C ILE A 109 6.20 -0.49 4.63
N LEU A 110 6.59 -0.22 3.39
CA LEU A 110 7.74 -0.90 2.76
C LEU A 110 9.08 -0.22 3.04
N LYS A 111 9.06 1.01 3.56
CA LYS A 111 10.26 1.80 3.91
C LYS A 111 11.20 2.00 2.71
N ILE A 112 10.64 2.21 1.53
CA ILE A 112 11.40 2.53 0.33
C ILE A 112 11.75 4.02 0.36
N GLU A 113 13.01 4.34 0.03
CA GLU A 113 13.52 5.71 -0.01
C GLU A 113 12.84 6.54 -1.09
N ASP A 114 12.66 7.85 -0.82
CA ASP A 114 12.01 8.78 -1.74
C ASP A 114 12.66 8.76 -3.14
N ASN A 115 13.99 8.59 -3.20
CA ASN A 115 14.72 8.53 -4.47
C ASN A 115 14.26 7.35 -5.33
N ASP A 116 14.21 6.15 -4.76
CA ASP A 116 13.80 4.94 -5.47
C ASP A 116 12.32 4.97 -5.88
N ILE A 117 11.46 5.55 -5.04
CA ILE A 117 10.04 5.75 -5.38
C ILE A 117 9.93 6.73 -6.55
N SER A 118 10.66 7.85 -6.49
CA SER A 118 10.62 8.88 -7.51
C SER A 118 11.12 8.37 -8.87
N GLU A 119 12.21 7.60 -8.87
CA GLU A 119 12.76 6.97 -10.06
C GLU A 119 11.81 5.91 -10.63
N GLY A 120 11.26 5.04 -9.78
CA GLY A 120 10.33 3.99 -10.20
C GLY A 120 9.02 4.51 -10.80
N LEU A 121 8.64 5.75 -10.47
CA LEU A 121 7.44 6.42 -10.97
C LEU A 121 7.71 7.46 -12.06
N GLY A 122 8.98 7.83 -12.30
CA GLY A 122 9.34 8.90 -13.23
C GLY A 122 8.85 10.28 -12.80
N ILE A 123 8.87 10.59 -11.50
CA ILE A 123 8.45 11.89 -10.94
C ILE A 123 9.50 12.44 -9.99
N THR A 124 9.34 13.68 -9.51
CA THR A 124 10.31 14.28 -8.59
C THR A 124 10.13 13.79 -7.15
N GLN A 125 11.21 13.75 -6.36
CA GLN A 125 11.13 13.50 -4.91
C GLN A 125 10.23 14.52 -4.19
N GLY A 126 10.19 15.77 -4.66
CA GLY A 126 9.28 16.79 -4.13
C GLY A 126 7.81 16.39 -4.27
N THR A 127 7.44 15.76 -5.39
CA THR A 127 6.10 15.21 -5.60
C THR A 127 5.79 14.07 -4.61
N ILE A 128 6.75 13.19 -4.33
CA ILE A 128 6.60 12.12 -3.31
C ILE A 128 6.35 12.71 -1.93
N ARG A 129 7.19 13.65 -1.49
CA ARG A 129 7.07 14.30 -0.17
C ARG A 129 5.75 15.05 -0.02
N TYR A 130 5.30 15.74 -1.07
CA TYR A 130 4.02 16.42 -1.08
C TYR A 130 2.83 15.44 -0.92
N ARG A 131 2.81 14.36 -1.72
CA ARG A 131 1.78 13.32 -1.64
C ARG A 131 1.76 12.67 -0.26
N LEU A 132 2.94 12.29 0.25
CA LEU A 132 3.10 11.69 1.56
C LEU A 132 2.63 12.63 2.68
N GLY A 133 3.04 13.90 2.67
CA GLY A 133 2.66 14.88 3.68
C GLY A 133 1.15 15.19 3.70
N ARG A 134 0.47 15.14 2.55
CA ARG A 134 -1.00 15.21 2.49
C ARG A 134 -1.65 13.94 3.04
N ALA A 135 -1.18 12.79 2.60
CA ALA A 135 -1.70 11.50 3.01
C ALA A 135 -1.60 11.27 4.53
N LEU A 136 -0.45 11.58 5.12
CA LEU A 136 -0.23 11.42 6.57
C LEU A 136 -1.09 12.37 7.40
N ARG A 137 -1.35 13.59 6.93
CA ARG A 137 -2.29 14.50 7.61
C ARG A 137 -3.70 13.94 7.62
N LYS A 138 -4.19 13.42 6.48
CA LYS A 138 -5.49 12.74 6.41
C LYS A 138 -5.56 11.55 7.37
N LEU A 139 -4.59 10.63 7.29
CA LEU A 139 -4.54 9.45 8.16
C LEU A 139 -4.45 9.83 9.65
N GLY A 140 -3.70 10.89 9.99
CA GLY A 140 -3.61 11.45 11.33
C GLY A 140 -4.97 11.88 11.88
N THR A 141 -5.80 12.58 11.09
CA THR A 141 -7.14 12.99 11.53
C THR A 141 -8.07 11.80 11.82
N MET A 142 -7.91 10.68 11.10
CA MET A 142 -8.73 9.48 11.29
C MET A 142 -8.34 8.67 12.53
N THR A 143 -7.07 8.75 12.94
CA THR A 143 -6.54 8.01 14.11
C THR A 143 -6.78 8.74 15.44
N GLN A 144 -6.94 10.06 15.42
CA GLN A 144 -7.20 10.88 16.63
C GLN A 144 -8.53 10.54 17.33
N GLY A 145 -9.51 9.95 16.63
CA GLY A 145 -10.76 9.46 17.23
C GLY A 145 -10.62 8.13 17.97
N VAL A 146 -9.67 7.27 17.56
CA VAL A 146 -9.48 5.92 18.12
C VAL A 146 -8.79 5.96 19.49
N GLY A 147 -7.90 6.94 19.71
CA GLY A 147 -7.19 7.10 20.99
C GLY A 147 -8.09 7.54 22.16
N LYS A 148 -9.20 8.25 21.89
CA LYS A 148 -10.10 8.76 22.95
C LYS A 148 -11.01 7.70 23.56
N LEU A 149 -11.31 6.61 22.83
CA LEU A 149 -12.18 5.52 23.32
C LEU A 149 -11.48 4.60 24.33
N LYS A 150 -10.14 4.51 24.32
CA LYS A 150 -9.38 3.63 25.24
C LYS A 150 -9.19 4.20 26.65
N HIS A 151 -9.45 5.49 26.88
CA HIS A 151 -9.30 6.13 28.20
C HIS A 151 -10.63 6.54 28.86
N GLY A 152 -11.78 6.14 28.29
CA GLY A 152 -13.10 6.57 28.76
C GLY A 152 -13.86 5.61 29.70
N THR A 153 -13.31 4.45 30.05
CA THR A 153 -14.04 3.39 30.80
C THR A 153 -13.39 2.98 32.12
N ALA A 154 -12.74 3.91 32.82
CA ALA A 154 -12.39 3.74 34.23
C ALA A 154 -12.95 4.92 35.03
N GLY A 155 -14.19 4.80 35.50
CA GLY A 155 -14.83 5.84 36.29
C GLY A 155 -16.33 5.68 36.45
N ARG A 156 -16.77 4.61 37.13
CA ARG A 156 -17.93 4.62 38.01
C ARG A 156 -17.64 3.70 39.20
#